data_AF-A0A0D2TUK7-F1
#
_entry.id   AF-A0A0D2TUK7-F1
#
_cell.length_a   1.000
_cell.length_b   1.000
_cell.length_c   1.000
_cell.angle_alpha   90.00
_cell.angle_beta   90.00
_cell.angle_gamma   90.00
#
_symmetry.space_group_name_H-M   'P 1'
#
loop_
_entity.id
_entity.type
_entity.pdbx_description
1 polymer ?
#
loop_
_entity_poly.entity_id
_entity_poly.type
_entity_poly.pdbx_seq_one_letter_code
_entity_poly.pdbx_strand_id
1 'polypeptide(L)'
;MPVMCSSLLQKLEEFLITDEQLSKEEPEGKIKPSLFSGSLSMALCYIQRVFRSGALHPHPRILCLQGSLDGPEQYVAIMNAIFSAQRSSVPIDSCYIGSQNSAFLQQASYITGGVHHKPQNLDGLFQYLMTIFATDLHSRSFIHLPKPVGVDFRASCFCHKNTIDMGYICSVCLSIFCKHHKKCSTCGSVFGQAQSEAASASDKKRKTPET
;
A
#
# COMPACT_ATOMS: atom_id res chain seq x y z
N MET A 1 11.35 -25.16 -21.16
CA MET A 1 11.06 -24.81 -19.74
C MET A 1 12.25 -24.95 -18.78
N PRO A 2 13.14 -25.98 -18.84
CA PRO A 2 14.20 -26.14 -17.83
C PRO A 2 15.25 -25.01 -17.83
N VAL A 3 15.64 -24.51 -19.02
CA VAL A 3 16.71 -23.50 -19.19
C VAL A 3 16.35 -22.14 -18.60
N MET A 4 15.05 -21.79 -18.62
CA MET A 4 14.58 -20.54 -17.99
C MET A 4 14.64 -20.65 -16.47
N CYS A 5 14.30 -21.81 -15.91
CA CYS A 5 14.32 -22.03 -14.47
C CYS A 5 15.76 -22.04 -13.93
N SER A 6 16.70 -22.67 -14.65
CA SER A 6 18.12 -22.66 -14.28
C SER A 6 18.74 -21.26 -14.33
N SER A 7 18.44 -20.47 -15.37
CA SER A 7 18.91 -19.08 -15.46
C SER A 7 18.34 -18.20 -14.34
N LEU A 8 17.08 -18.43 -13.95
CA LEU A 8 16.41 -17.68 -12.90
C LEU A 8 16.94 -18.04 -11.52
N LEU A 9 17.20 -19.33 -11.26
CA LEU A 9 17.87 -19.80 -10.04
C LEU A 9 19.27 -19.21 -9.92
N GLN A 10 20.04 -19.20 -10.99
CA GLN A 10 21.40 -18.64 -10.98
C GLN A 10 21.39 -17.13 -10.67
N LYS A 11 20.44 -16.38 -11.24
CA LYS A 11 20.27 -14.95 -10.92
C LYS A 11 19.79 -14.70 -9.49
N LEU A 12 18.94 -15.58 -8.97
CA LEU A 12 18.50 -15.52 -7.57
C LEU A 12 19.65 -15.79 -6.62
N GLU A 13 20.47 -16.79 -6.91
CA GLU A 13 21.65 -17.14 -6.13
C GLU A 13 22.67 -15.98 -6.13
N GLU A 14 22.94 -15.40 -7.30
CA GLU A 14 23.80 -14.21 -7.44
C GLU A 14 23.26 -13.01 -6.65
N PHE A 15 21.94 -12.78 -6.71
CA PHE A 15 21.28 -11.74 -5.91
C PHE A 15 21.45 -11.98 -4.41
N LEU A 16 21.22 -13.21 -3.94
CA LEU A 16 21.34 -13.55 -2.51
C LEU A 16 22.77 -13.37 -2.00
N ILE A 17 23.77 -13.76 -2.79
CA ILE A 17 25.19 -13.56 -2.46
C ILE A 17 25.51 -12.06 -2.35
N THR A 18 24.99 -11.25 -3.29
CA THR A 18 25.20 -9.80 -3.29
C THR A 18 24.51 -9.12 -2.09
N ASP A 19 23.30 -9.54 -1.75
CA ASP A 19 22.53 -9.03 -0.60
C ASP A 19 23.19 -9.38 0.74
N GLU A 20 23.75 -10.59 0.85
CA GLU A 20 24.50 -11.01 2.04
C GLU A 20 25.78 -10.20 2.23
N GLN A 21 26.48 -9.84 1.14
CA GLN A 21 27.66 -8.97 1.19
C GLN A 21 27.30 -7.55 1.66
N LEU A 22 26.22 -6.98 1.14
CA LEU A 22 25.73 -5.65 1.53
C LEU A 22 25.23 -5.62 3.00
N SER A 23 24.69 -6.73 3.49
CA SER A 23 24.24 -6.84 4.88
C SER A 23 25.37 -6.82 5.91
N LYS A 24 26.61 -7.15 5.51
CA LYS A 24 27.79 -7.17 6.40
C LYS A 24 28.40 -5.78 6.63
N GLU A 25 28.08 -4.78 5.81
CA GLU A 25 28.65 -3.43 5.89
C GLU A 25 27.83 -2.47 6.79
N GLU A 26 26.64 -2.85 7.23
CA GLU A 26 25.73 -1.98 7.98
C GLU A 26 25.72 -2.28 9.49
N PRO A 27 25.73 -1.25 10.35
CA PRO A 27 25.79 -1.43 11.80
C PRO A 27 24.56 -2.15 12.34
N GLU A 28 24.82 -3.07 13.28
CA GLU A 28 23.85 -3.96 13.92
C GLU A 28 22.62 -3.21 14.47
N GLY A 29 21.41 -3.65 14.06
CA GLY A 29 20.20 -3.44 14.85
C GLY A 29 18.98 -2.80 14.16
N LYS A 30 19.06 -2.35 12.91
CA LYS A 30 17.86 -1.90 12.15
C LYS A 30 17.77 -2.57 10.79
N ILE A 31 16.95 -3.62 10.71
CA ILE A 31 16.49 -4.17 9.43
C ILE A 31 15.86 -3.01 8.65
N LYS A 32 16.45 -2.62 7.52
CA LYS A 32 15.90 -1.58 6.66
C LYS A 32 14.51 -2.03 6.19
N PRO A 33 13.49 -1.15 6.22
CA PRO A 33 12.18 -1.50 5.70
C PRO A 33 12.30 -1.80 4.19
N SER A 34 11.65 -2.88 3.74
CA SER A 34 11.63 -3.23 2.32
C SER A 34 11.06 -2.08 1.49
N LEU A 35 11.62 -1.83 0.30
CA LEU A 35 11.09 -0.87 -0.68
C LEU A 35 9.84 -1.43 -1.39
N PHE A 36 8.81 -1.75 -0.61
CA PHE A 36 7.60 -2.40 -1.08
C PHE A 36 6.84 -1.51 -2.08
N SER A 37 6.71 -0.22 -1.78
CA SER A 37 6.02 0.74 -2.66
C SER A 37 6.61 0.82 -4.06
N GLY A 38 7.95 0.78 -4.16
CA GLY A 38 8.67 0.81 -5.43
C GLY A 38 8.41 -0.44 -6.26
N SER A 39 8.53 -1.62 -5.64
CA SER A 39 8.28 -2.91 -6.30
C SER A 39 6.85 -3.02 -6.83
N LEU A 40 5.86 -2.58 -6.05
CA LEU A 40 4.45 -2.64 -6.43
C LEU A 40 4.15 -1.67 -7.57
N SER A 41 4.72 -0.46 -7.52
CA SER A 41 4.60 0.52 -8.60
C SER A 41 5.22 0.02 -9.91
N MET A 42 6.39 -0.63 -9.84
CA MET A 42 7.04 -1.25 -11.00
C MET A 42 6.18 -2.36 -11.61
N ALA A 43 5.62 -3.25 -10.77
CA ALA A 43 4.74 -4.32 -11.21
C ALA A 43 3.50 -3.77 -11.93
N LEU A 44 2.85 -2.74 -11.37
CA LEU A 44 1.69 -2.08 -11.98
C LEU A 44 2.05 -1.40 -13.31
N CYS A 45 3.18 -0.70 -13.38
CA CYS A 45 3.66 -0.11 -14.63
C CYS A 45 3.94 -1.16 -15.71
N TYR A 46 4.48 -2.32 -15.32
CA TYR A 46 4.71 -3.44 -16.23
C TYR A 46 3.40 -4.04 -16.74
N ILE A 47 2.44 -4.30 -15.84
CA ILE A 47 1.10 -4.77 -16.20
C ILE A 47 0.43 -3.80 -17.18
N GLN A 48 0.51 -2.48 -16.90
CA GLN A 48 -0.05 -1.46 -17.78
C GLN A 48 0.62 -1.44 -19.15
N ARG A 49 1.94 -1.66 -19.21
CA ARG A 49 2.67 -1.78 -20.48
C ARG A 49 2.12 -2.96 -21.29
N VAL A 50 1.95 -4.13 -20.67
CA VAL A 50 1.42 -5.33 -21.33
C VAL A 50 -0.02 -5.10 -21.81
N PHE A 51 -0.88 -4.47 -21.01
CA PHE A 51 -2.23 -4.11 -21.42
C PHE A 51 -2.25 -3.21 -22.66
N ARG A 52 -1.32 -2.24 -22.75
CA ARG A 52 -1.23 -1.34 -23.91
C ARG A 52 -0.62 -1.99 -25.15
N SER A 53 0.19 -3.04 -25.00
CA SER A 53 0.79 -3.78 -26.11
C SER A 53 -0.20 -4.67 -26.88
N GLY A 54 -1.42 -4.88 -26.37
CA GLY A 54 -2.60 -5.25 -27.17
C GLY A 54 -2.66 -6.67 -27.75
N ALA A 55 -1.72 -7.57 -27.46
CA ALA A 55 -1.74 -8.93 -28.04
C ALA A 55 -2.76 -9.86 -27.35
N LEU A 56 -3.02 -9.66 -26.05
CA LEU A 56 -3.93 -10.45 -25.21
C LEU A 56 -4.52 -9.51 -24.13
N HIS A 57 -5.73 -9.79 -23.64
CA HIS A 57 -6.24 -9.20 -22.39
C HIS A 57 -5.81 -10.11 -21.23
N PRO A 58 -4.63 -9.90 -20.61
CA PRO A 58 -4.24 -10.71 -19.47
C PRO A 58 -5.18 -10.44 -18.30
N HIS A 59 -5.38 -11.45 -17.46
CA HIS A 59 -5.96 -11.29 -16.13
C HIS A 59 -4.79 -11.21 -15.14
N PRO A 60 -4.20 -10.02 -14.94
CA PRO A 60 -3.02 -9.87 -14.10
C PRO A 60 -3.38 -10.13 -12.64
N ARG A 61 -2.37 -10.62 -11.91
CA ARG A 61 -2.42 -10.80 -10.48
C ARG A 61 -1.03 -10.55 -9.92
N ILE A 62 -0.99 -9.94 -8.74
CA ILE A 62 0.26 -9.71 -8.02
C ILE A 62 0.26 -10.61 -6.78
N LEU A 63 1.31 -11.40 -6.60
CA LEU A 63 1.59 -12.12 -5.37
C LEU A 63 2.75 -11.43 -4.64
N CYS A 64 2.49 -10.96 -3.43
CA CYS A 64 3.48 -10.36 -2.56
C CYS A 64 3.94 -11.38 -1.51
N LEU A 65 5.21 -11.76 -1.55
CA LEU A 65 5.86 -12.54 -0.50
C LEU A 65 6.63 -11.56 0.40
N GLN A 66 6.24 -11.45 1.67
CA GLN A 66 6.90 -10.51 2.58
C GLN A 66 7.31 -11.19 3.88
N GLY A 67 8.59 -11.01 4.23
CA GLY A 67 9.17 -11.42 5.52
C GLY A 67 9.68 -10.25 6.36
N SER A 68 9.69 -9.04 5.80
CA SER A 68 10.14 -7.81 6.46
C SER A 68 9.03 -7.16 7.29
N LEU A 69 9.44 -6.30 8.23
CA LEU A 69 8.53 -5.43 8.96
C LEU A 69 8.06 -4.26 8.08
N ASP A 70 6.85 -3.80 8.34
CA ASP A 70 6.26 -2.65 7.66
C ASP A 70 6.96 -1.35 8.07
N GLY A 71 7.42 -0.58 7.08
CA GLY A 71 7.93 0.76 7.29
C GLY A 71 6.81 1.79 7.19
N PRO A 72 6.42 2.48 8.29
CA PRO A 72 5.29 3.42 8.25
C PRO A 72 5.55 4.65 7.39
N GLU A 73 6.82 4.90 7.05
CA GLU A 73 7.22 5.98 6.14
C GLU A 73 6.73 5.78 4.70
N GLN A 74 6.52 4.53 4.29
CA GLN A 74 6.07 4.18 2.94
C GLN A 74 4.54 4.11 2.81
N TYR A 75 3.79 4.32 3.90
CA TYR A 75 2.33 4.14 3.94
C TYR A 75 1.61 4.82 2.78
N VAL A 76 1.86 6.12 2.57
CA VAL A 76 1.18 6.89 1.52
C VAL A 76 1.48 6.32 0.13
N ALA A 77 2.73 5.97 -0.13
CA ALA A 77 3.14 5.41 -1.42
C ALA A 77 2.52 4.02 -1.64
N ILE A 78 2.51 3.16 -0.62
CA ILE A 78 1.90 1.83 -0.68
C ILE A 78 0.39 1.94 -0.92
N MET A 79 -0.32 2.78 -0.16
CA MET A 79 -1.76 2.95 -0.31
C MET A 79 -2.15 3.51 -1.68
N ASN A 80 -1.42 4.50 -2.19
CA ASN A 80 -1.65 5.01 -3.54
C ASN A 80 -1.47 3.93 -4.60
N ALA A 81 -0.47 3.05 -4.43
CA ALA A 81 -0.23 1.95 -5.33
C ALA A 81 -1.31 0.86 -5.22
N ILE A 82 -1.81 0.56 -4.01
CA ILE A 82 -2.95 -0.35 -3.78
C ILE A 82 -4.24 0.18 -4.43
N PHE A 83 -4.57 1.46 -4.23
CA PHE A 83 -5.74 2.07 -4.87
C PHE A 83 -5.60 2.11 -6.39
N SER A 84 -4.38 2.28 -6.90
CA SER A 84 -4.10 2.16 -8.34
C SER A 84 -4.33 0.74 -8.84
N ALA A 85 -3.88 -0.27 -8.09
CA ALA A 85 -4.14 -1.68 -8.39
C ALA A 85 -5.64 -2.01 -8.39
N GLN A 86 -6.38 -1.51 -7.40
CA GLN A 86 -7.84 -1.66 -7.31
C GLN A 86 -8.54 -1.06 -8.53
N ARG A 87 -8.17 0.16 -8.95
CA ARG A 87 -8.74 0.81 -10.14
C ARG A 87 -8.44 0.02 -11.43
N SER A 88 -7.26 -0.58 -11.52
CA SER A 88 -6.88 -1.43 -12.64
C SER A 88 -7.41 -2.86 -12.51
N SER A 89 -8.25 -3.16 -11.51
CA SER A 89 -8.79 -4.49 -11.24
C SER A 89 -7.70 -5.58 -11.14
N VAL A 90 -6.57 -5.26 -10.52
CA VAL A 90 -5.45 -6.18 -10.29
C VAL A 90 -5.51 -6.66 -8.83
N PRO A 91 -5.88 -7.92 -8.57
CA PRO A 91 -5.88 -8.47 -7.21
C PRO A 91 -4.44 -8.60 -6.67
N ILE A 92 -4.25 -8.17 -5.43
CA ILE A 92 -2.99 -8.33 -4.69
C ILE A 92 -3.18 -9.43 -3.65
N ASP A 93 -2.57 -10.57 -3.90
CA ASP A 93 -2.45 -11.64 -2.92
C ASP A 93 -1.21 -11.41 -2.06
N SER A 94 -1.30 -11.73 -0.77
CA SER A 94 -0.21 -11.57 0.16
C SER A 94 0.04 -12.85 0.95
N CYS A 95 1.28 -13.32 0.90
CA CYS A 95 1.80 -14.40 1.73
C CYS A 95 2.84 -13.82 2.67
N TYR A 96 2.54 -13.84 3.97
CA TYR A 96 3.44 -13.28 4.97
C TYR A 96 4.24 -14.39 5.66
N ILE A 97 5.57 -14.33 5.56
CA ILE A 97 6.52 -15.34 6.04
C ILE A 97 7.14 -14.95 7.39
N GLY A 98 7.07 -13.67 7.77
CA GLY A 98 7.70 -13.15 8.98
C GLY A 98 6.93 -13.45 10.29
N SER A 99 7.51 -13.00 11.40
CA SER A 99 6.97 -13.20 12.75
C SER A 99 5.70 -12.37 13.04
N GLN A 100 5.59 -11.13 12.55
CA GLN A 100 4.46 -10.21 12.83
C GLN A 100 3.65 -9.90 11.58
N ASN A 101 2.32 -9.97 11.62
CA ASN A 101 1.50 -9.68 10.43
C ASN A 101 1.69 -8.23 9.91
N SER A 102 1.68 -8.08 8.58
CA SER A 102 1.68 -6.77 7.91
C SER A 102 0.26 -6.22 7.79
N ALA A 103 0.00 -5.06 8.39
CA ALA A 103 -1.28 -4.38 8.27
C ALA A 103 -1.49 -3.84 6.85
N PHE A 104 -0.41 -3.39 6.19
CA PHE A 104 -0.49 -2.88 4.82
C PHE A 104 -0.88 -3.95 3.81
N LEU A 105 -0.30 -5.16 3.92
CA LEU A 105 -0.65 -6.26 3.03
C LEU A 105 -2.06 -6.79 3.28
N GLN A 106 -2.51 -6.80 4.54
CA GLN A 106 -3.90 -7.14 4.87
C GLN A 106 -4.88 -6.16 4.22
N GLN A 107 -4.60 -4.85 4.34
CA GLN A 107 -5.39 -3.83 3.65
C GLN A 107 -5.30 -3.98 2.12
N ALA A 108 -4.12 -4.27 1.57
CA ALA A 108 -3.92 -4.46 0.14
C ALA A 108 -4.81 -5.58 -0.42
N SER A 109 -4.75 -6.76 0.21
CA SER A 109 -5.55 -7.91 -0.20
C SER A 109 -7.05 -7.66 -0.02
N TYR A 110 -7.46 -7.02 1.07
CA TYR A 110 -8.87 -6.68 1.28
C TYR A 110 -9.41 -5.68 0.24
N ILE A 111 -8.69 -4.58 -0.01
CA ILE A 111 -9.12 -3.52 -0.94
C ILE A 111 -9.18 -4.01 -2.39
N THR A 112 -8.24 -4.88 -2.78
CA THR A 112 -8.16 -5.40 -4.15
C THR A 112 -8.93 -6.71 -4.37
N GLY A 113 -9.51 -7.28 -3.32
CA GLY A 113 -10.19 -8.59 -3.39
C GLY A 113 -9.23 -9.78 -3.55
N GLY A 114 -7.98 -9.63 -3.13
CA GLY A 114 -6.98 -10.70 -3.05
C GLY A 114 -7.07 -11.49 -1.74
N VAL A 115 -6.16 -12.46 -1.60
CA VAL A 115 -6.08 -13.36 -0.44
C VAL A 115 -4.87 -13.01 0.42
N HIS A 116 -5.08 -12.87 1.73
CA HIS A 116 -4.00 -12.75 2.72
C HIS A 116 -3.88 -14.06 3.50
N HIS A 117 -2.68 -14.64 3.53
CA HIS A 117 -2.41 -15.83 4.34
C HIS A 117 -1.04 -15.79 4.98
N LYS A 118 -0.96 -16.22 6.24
CA LYS A 118 0.29 -16.46 6.95
C LYS A 118 0.45 -17.97 7.15
N PRO A 119 1.43 -18.61 6.49
CA PRO A 119 1.75 -20.01 6.72
C PRO A 119 2.16 -20.23 8.18
N GLN A 120 1.62 -21.28 8.81
CA GLN A 120 2.03 -21.67 10.16
C GLN A 120 3.38 -22.40 10.17
N ASN A 121 3.58 -23.28 9.19
CA ASN A 121 4.81 -24.05 9.00
C ASN A 121 5.46 -23.67 7.66
N LEU A 122 6.70 -23.21 7.71
CA LEU A 122 7.45 -22.82 6.51
C LEU A 122 7.91 -24.02 5.68
N ASP A 123 8.08 -25.18 6.29
CA ASP A 123 8.41 -26.43 5.57
C ASP A 123 7.32 -26.82 4.56
N GLY A 124 6.08 -26.41 4.82
CA GLY A 124 4.93 -26.59 3.93
C GLY A 124 4.66 -25.42 2.99
N LEU A 125 5.57 -24.44 2.86
CA LEU A 125 5.32 -23.20 2.11
C LEU A 125 4.88 -23.47 0.67
N PHE A 126 5.52 -24.43 -0.01
CA PHE A 126 5.14 -24.82 -1.36
C PHE A 126 3.68 -25.29 -1.45
N GLN A 127 3.23 -26.08 -0.48
CA GLN A 127 1.85 -26.55 -0.41
C GLN A 127 0.88 -25.36 -0.27
N TYR A 128 1.20 -24.37 0.56
CA TYR A 128 0.39 -23.15 0.69
C TYR A 128 0.37 -22.34 -0.62
N LEU A 129 1.52 -22.16 -1.26
CA LEU A 129 1.63 -21.45 -2.54
C LEU A 129 0.78 -22.11 -3.63
N MET A 130 0.86 -23.42 -3.77
CA MET A 130 0.10 -24.17 -4.77
C MET A 130 -1.40 -24.21 -4.46
N THR A 131 -1.79 -24.36 -3.20
CA THR A 131 -3.21 -24.56 -2.86
C THR A 131 -3.99 -23.25 -2.80
N ILE A 132 -3.38 -22.19 -2.27
CA ILE A 132 -4.06 -20.91 -2.02
C ILE A 132 -3.82 -19.93 -3.16
N PHE A 133 -2.56 -19.78 -3.58
CA PHE A 133 -2.15 -18.67 -4.45
C PHE A 133 -2.16 -19.01 -5.94
N ALA A 134 -2.01 -20.29 -6.31
CA ALA A 134 -2.03 -20.73 -7.71
C ALA A 134 -3.45 -20.81 -8.33
N THR A 135 -4.50 -20.80 -7.50
CA THR A 135 -5.90 -20.89 -7.96
C THR A 135 -6.32 -19.62 -8.72
N ASP A 136 -6.87 -19.77 -9.93
CA ASP A 136 -7.35 -18.61 -10.71
C ASP A 136 -8.53 -17.89 -10.03
N LEU A 137 -8.83 -16.67 -10.47
CA LEU A 137 -9.79 -15.81 -9.77
C LEU A 137 -11.22 -16.36 -9.79
N HIS A 138 -11.58 -17.14 -10.82
CA HIS A 138 -12.91 -17.74 -10.93
C HIS A 138 -13.02 -18.95 -10.00
N SER A 139 -12.02 -19.84 -10.00
CA SER A 139 -12.00 -21.04 -9.16
C SER A 139 -12.05 -20.71 -7.67
N ARG A 140 -11.54 -19.55 -7.24
CA ARG A 140 -11.62 -19.07 -5.86
C ARG A 140 -13.04 -18.92 -5.32
N SER A 141 -14.02 -18.64 -6.17
CA SER A 141 -15.42 -18.54 -5.75
C SER A 141 -16.03 -19.90 -5.36
N PHE A 142 -15.44 -21.01 -5.84
CA PHE A 142 -15.90 -22.37 -5.58
C PHE A 142 -15.10 -23.07 -4.47
N ILE A 143 -13.94 -22.52 -4.09
CA ILE A 143 -13.05 -23.11 -3.09
C ILE A 143 -13.18 -22.33 -1.79
N HIS A 144 -13.30 -23.05 -0.67
CA HIS A 144 -13.31 -22.41 0.64
C HIS A 144 -11.89 -21.98 1.04
N LEU A 145 -11.51 -20.78 0.61
CA LEU A 145 -10.23 -20.18 0.98
C LEU A 145 -10.21 -19.75 2.45
N PRO A 146 -9.01 -19.60 3.05
CA PRO A 146 -8.88 -19.02 4.39
C PRO A 146 -9.58 -17.67 4.43
N LYS A 147 -10.50 -17.50 5.39
CA LYS A 147 -11.23 -16.24 5.52
C LYS A 147 -10.26 -15.11 5.86
N PRO A 148 -10.43 -13.92 5.26
CA PRO A 148 -9.64 -12.77 5.64
C PRO A 148 -9.85 -12.50 7.13
N VAL A 149 -8.76 -12.48 7.88
CA VAL A 149 -8.75 -12.05 9.27
C VAL A 149 -9.13 -10.56 9.31
N GLY A 150 -9.82 -10.13 10.38
CA GLY A 150 -10.22 -8.73 10.52
C GLY A 150 -9.05 -7.78 10.26
N VAL A 151 -9.23 -6.88 9.29
CA VAL A 151 -8.19 -5.96 8.84
C VAL A 151 -8.18 -4.73 9.75
N ASP A 152 -6.98 -4.32 10.16
CA ASP A 152 -6.79 -3.10 10.95
C ASP A 152 -6.75 -1.88 10.03
N PHE A 153 -7.78 -1.01 10.12
CA PHE A 153 -7.89 0.25 9.37
C PHE A 153 -7.52 1.48 10.21
N ARG A 154 -6.89 1.30 11.36
CA ARG A 154 -6.48 2.44 12.19
C ARG A 154 -5.55 3.35 11.41
N ALA A 155 -5.83 4.65 11.50
CA ALA A 155 -5.03 5.66 10.84
C ALA A 155 -3.70 5.85 11.57
N SER A 156 -2.63 6.09 10.81
CA SER A 156 -1.34 6.51 11.37
C SER A 156 -1.23 8.04 11.34
N CYS A 157 -0.83 8.64 12.46
CA CYS A 157 -0.66 10.08 12.54
C CYS A 157 0.55 10.56 11.74
N PHE A 158 0.44 11.68 11.02
CA PHE A 158 1.55 12.25 10.25
C PHE A 158 2.66 12.86 11.13
N CYS A 159 2.38 13.13 12.42
CA CYS A 159 3.38 13.64 13.38
C CYS A 159 4.42 12.60 13.77
N HIS A 160 3.95 11.44 14.26
CA HIS A 160 4.81 10.42 14.88
C HIS A 160 4.82 9.11 14.09
N LYS A 161 3.97 8.96 13.07
CA LYS A 161 3.78 7.73 12.28
C LYS A 161 3.24 6.54 13.09
N ASN A 162 2.66 6.82 14.26
CA ASN A 162 2.01 5.82 15.12
C ASN A 162 0.53 5.68 14.77
N THR A 163 0.00 4.47 14.90
CA THR A 163 -1.43 4.16 14.79
C THR A 163 -2.20 4.84 15.92
N ILE A 164 -3.31 5.50 15.58
CA ILE A 164 -4.19 6.19 16.54
C ILE A 164 -5.65 5.76 16.32
N ASP A 165 -6.42 5.70 17.41
CA ASP A 165 -7.87 5.44 17.36
C ASP A 165 -8.68 6.73 17.22
N MET A 166 -8.22 7.82 17.85
CA MET A 166 -8.83 9.15 17.78
C MET A 166 -7.79 10.18 17.33
N GLY A 167 -8.14 11.02 16.36
CA GLY A 167 -7.25 12.03 15.80
C GLY A 167 -7.97 13.25 15.26
N TYR A 168 -7.19 14.28 14.96
CA TYR A 168 -7.65 15.54 14.34
C TYR A 168 -7.30 15.53 12.86
N ILE A 169 -8.22 15.97 12.00
CA ILE A 169 -8.05 15.97 10.55
C ILE A 169 -7.95 17.41 10.04
N CYS A 170 -6.98 17.67 9.17
CA CYS A 170 -6.93 18.94 8.45
C CYS A 170 -8.01 18.99 7.35
N SER A 171 -8.89 19.98 7.38
CA SER A 171 -9.93 20.16 6.35
C SER A 171 -9.40 20.46 4.95
N VAL A 172 -8.15 20.96 4.84
CA VAL A 172 -7.55 21.35 3.56
C VAL A 172 -6.81 20.19 2.89
N CYS A 173 -5.96 19.47 3.64
CA CYS A 173 -5.09 18.43 3.07
C CYS A 173 -5.39 17.02 3.59
N LEU A 174 -6.41 16.85 4.44
CA LEU A 174 -6.81 15.57 5.03
C LEU A 174 -5.71 14.87 5.84
N SER A 175 -4.66 15.59 6.24
CA SER A 175 -3.61 15.07 7.13
C SER A 175 -4.17 14.82 8.53
N ILE A 176 -3.76 13.70 9.12
CA ILE A 176 -4.26 13.19 10.40
C ILE A 176 -3.21 13.42 11.49
N PHE A 177 -3.63 14.01 12.61
CA PHE A 177 -2.77 14.37 13.74
C PHE A 177 -3.25 13.72 15.05
N CYS A 178 -2.31 13.33 15.91
CA CYS A 178 -2.61 12.73 17.21
C CYS A 178 -3.03 13.76 18.29
N LYS A 179 -2.70 15.04 18.09
CA LYS A 179 -3.03 16.14 19.01
C LYS A 179 -3.53 17.33 18.20
N HIS A 180 -4.30 18.20 18.83
CA HIS A 180 -4.75 19.44 18.21
C HIS A 180 -3.56 20.39 18.04
N HIS A 181 -3.35 20.87 16.82
CA HIS A 181 -2.35 21.89 16.51
C HIS A 181 -3.07 23.17 16.06
N LYS A 182 -2.43 24.34 16.20
CA LYS A 182 -2.98 25.62 15.69
C LYS A 182 -2.71 25.82 14.19
N LYS A 183 -1.71 25.11 13.66
CA LYS A 183 -1.29 25.16 12.25
C LYS A 183 -1.02 23.74 11.76
N CYS A 184 -1.42 23.44 10.53
CA CYS A 184 -1.10 22.18 9.87
C CYS A 184 0.39 22.11 9.55
N SER A 185 1.08 21.05 10.00
CA SER A 185 2.49 20.84 9.68
C SER A 185 2.73 20.48 8.21
N THR A 186 1.72 19.93 7.52
CA THR A 186 1.83 19.48 6.12
C THR A 186 1.56 20.61 5.12
N CYS A 187 0.43 21.33 5.24
CA CYS A 187 0.06 22.39 4.28
C CYS A 187 0.18 23.81 4.84
N GLY A 188 0.50 23.98 6.12
CA GLY A 188 0.67 25.29 6.74
C GLY A 188 -0.62 26.07 7.02
N SER A 189 -1.80 25.50 6.79
CA SER A 189 -3.09 26.14 7.11
C SER A 189 -3.24 26.37 8.62
N VAL A 190 -3.84 27.51 9.01
CA VAL A 190 -4.14 27.83 10.41
C VAL A 190 -5.55 27.33 10.74
N PHE A 191 -5.67 26.52 11.79
CA PHE A 191 -6.93 25.95 12.22
C PHE A 191 -7.71 26.97 13.06
N GLY A 192 -9.03 27.08 12.82
CA GLY A 192 -9.91 27.90 13.66
C GLY A 192 -10.09 29.36 13.24
N GLN A 193 -9.53 29.81 12.11
CA GLN A 193 -10.06 31.01 11.45
C GLN A 193 -11.33 30.59 10.69
N ALA A 194 -12.49 30.74 11.34
CA ALA A 194 -13.71 31.00 10.58
C ALA A 194 -13.38 32.17 9.65
N GLN A 195 -13.71 32.07 8.36
CA GLN A 195 -13.66 33.23 7.48
C GLN A 195 -14.46 34.33 8.18
N SER A 196 -13.77 35.33 8.73
CA SER A 196 -14.43 36.53 9.23
C SER A 196 -15.16 37.12 8.06
N GLU A 197 -16.49 37.02 8.07
CA GLU A 197 -17.38 37.58 7.07
C GLU A 197 -16.96 39.02 6.77
N ALA A 198 -16.64 39.25 5.49
CA ALA A 198 -16.77 40.51 4.78
C ALA A 198 -16.38 41.81 5.54
N ALA A 199 -15.08 42.09 5.62
CA ALA A 199 -14.60 43.48 5.59
C ALA A 199 -14.49 43.97 4.14
N SER A 200 -15.61 43.99 3.40
CA SER A 200 -15.72 44.67 2.09
C SER A 200 -17.18 44.96 1.71
N ALA A 201 -17.93 45.57 2.63
CA ALA A 201 -19.14 46.31 2.28
C ALA A 201 -18.88 47.82 2.41
N SER A 202 -17.99 48.35 1.56
CA SER A 202 -17.88 49.80 1.33
C SER A 202 -18.01 50.08 -0.17
N ASP A 203 -19.07 50.81 -0.50
CA ASP A 203 -19.32 51.53 -1.76
C ASP A 203 -19.61 50.75 -3.04
N LYS A 204 -20.87 50.34 -3.20
CA LYS A 204 -21.57 50.54 -4.47
C LYS A 204 -22.93 51.20 -4.23
N LYS A 205 -22.96 52.53 -4.36
CA LYS A 205 -24.17 53.36 -4.48
C LYS A 205 -25.08 52.77 -5.57
N ARG A 206 -26.24 52.28 -5.15
CA ARG A 206 -27.35 51.90 -6.02
C ARG A 206 -27.96 53.18 -6.61
N LYS A 207 -27.83 53.41 -7.92
CA LYS A 207 -28.62 54.42 -8.65
C LYS A 207 -30.09 53.97 -8.62
N THR A 208 -30.96 54.81 -8.07
CA THR A 208 -32.41 54.73 -8.26
C THR A 208 -32.77 55.16 -9.68
N PRO A 209 -33.83 54.59 -10.29
CA PRO A 209 -34.42 55.13 -11.50
C PRO A 209 -35.41 56.24 -11.13
N GLU A 210 -35.25 57.43 -11.71
CA GLU A 210 -36.30 58.46 -11.71
C GLU A 210 -37.19 58.25 -12.93
N THR A 211 -38.49 58.39 -12.68
CA THR A 211 -39.62 58.52 -13.62
C THR A 211 -39.43 59.64 -14.63
#